data_AF-A0A8D7ZYP9-F1
#
_entry.id   AF-A0A8D7ZYP9-F1
#
_cell.length_a   1.000
_cell.length_b   1.000
_cell.length_c   1.000
_cell.angle_alpha   90.00
_cell.angle_beta   90.00
_cell.angle_gamma   90.00
#
_symmetry.space_group_name_H-M   'P 1'
#
loop_
_entity.id
_entity.type
_entity.pdbx_description
1 polymer ?
#
loop_
_entity_poly.entity_id
_entity_poly.type
_entity_poly.pdbx_seq_one_letter_code
_entity_poly.pdbx_strand_id
1 'polypeptide(L)'
;IALYSMFVAVMAFFARISDPAVGGTYMTLLNTLSNLGGNWPTTVVLWMVDVLTWRSCTNNEQNDCAGSVEQEACTTFGGKCRIDVDGYYIEIGVCLVYGILWYAWGKHQIRYLQSLPLKAWRVVRLQKAHSS
;
A
#
# COMPACT_ATOMS: atom_id res chain seq x y z
N ILE A 1 6.92 -11.88 15.63
CA ILE A 1 6.41 -11.37 16.94
C ILE A 1 5.86 -9.95 16.80
N ALA A 2 6.67 -8.96 16.37
CA ALA A 2 6.22 -7.58 16.22
C ALA A 2 5.04 -7.38 15.23
N LEU A 3 5.03 -8.11 14.11
CA LEU A 3 3.91 -8.04 13.14
C LEU A 3 2.60 -8.55 13.74
N TYR A 4 2.65 -9.66 14.50
CA TYR A 4 1.48 -10.22 15.17
C TYR A 4 0.97 -9.31 16.29
N SER A 5 1.85 -8.69 17.07
CA SER A 5 1.44 -7.76 18.11
C SER A 5 0.84 -6.47 17.54
N MET A 6 1.38 -5.96 16.43
CA MET A 6 0.80 -4.83 15.71
C MET A 6 -0.59 -5.17 15.16
N PHE A 7 -0.76 -6.35 14.56
CA PHE A 7 -2.04 -6.80 14.05
C PHE A 7 -3.10 -6.87 15.17
N VAL A 8 -2.76 -7.48 16.32
CA VAL A 8 -3.66 -7.54 17.48
C VAL A 8 -4.01 -6.14 18.00
N ALA A 9 -3.03 -5.24 18.08
CA ALA A 9 -3.26 -3.86 18.52
C ALA A 9 -4.21 -3.09 17.60
N VAL A 10 -4.08 -3.25 16.27
CA VAL A 10 -4.98 -2.65 15.28
C VAL A 10 -6.40 -3.21 15.41
N MET A 11 -6.53 -4.53 15.56
CA MET A 11 -7.84 -5.16 15.73
C MET A 11 -8.53 -4.73 17.04
N ALA A 12 -7.76 -4.57 18.12
CA ALA A 12 -8.26 -4.03 19.39
C ALA A 12 -8.72 -2.56 19.24
N PHE A 13 -8.03 -1.76 18.43
CA PHE A 13 -8.44 -0.40 18.12
C PHE A 13 -9.75 -0.38 17.30
N PHE A 14 -9.87 -1.21 16.25
CA PHE A 14 -11.09 -1.34 15.45
C PHE A 14 -12.30 -1.73 16.28
N ALA A 15 -12.12 -2.67 17.21
CA ALA A 15 -13.17 -3.08 18.14
C ALA A 15 -13.56 -1.97 19.14
N ARG A 16 -12.64 -1.05 19.46
CA ARG A 16 -12.94 0.08 20.36
C ARG A 16 -13.66 1.22 19.67
N ILE A 17 -13.36 1.51 18.40
CA ILE A 17 -13.99 2.61 17.66
C ILE A 17 -15.33 2.21 17.04
N SER A 18 -15.63 0.92 16.90
CA SER A 18 -16.90 0.45 16.36
C SER A 18 -18.07 0.78 17.30
N ASP A 19 -19.10 1.41 16.75
CA ASP A 19 -20.30 1.82 17.51
C ASP A 19 -21.08 0.56 17.94
N PRO A 20 -21.49 0.42 19.23
CA PRO A 20 -22.30 -0.70 19.68
C PRO A 20 -23.58 -0.96 18.86
N ALA A 21 -24.17 0.09 18.28
CA ALA A 21 -25.39 -0.04 17.47
C ALA A 21 -25.15 -0.64 16.07
N VAL A 22 -23.94 -0.47 15.51
CA VAL A 22 -23.60 -0.88 14.12
C VAL A 22 -22.22 -1.54 14.03
N GLY A 23 -21.79 -2.19 15.12
CA GLY A 23 -20.39 -2.61 15.30
C GLY A 23 -19.94 -3.68 14.33
N GLY A 24 -20.85 -4.59 13.93
CA GLY A 24 -20.58 -5.64 12.96
C GLY A 24 -20.19 -5.11 11.58
N THR A 25 -20.90 -4.09 11.08
CA THR A 25 -20.61 -3.49 9.77
C THR A 25 -19.29 -2.73 9.78
N TYR A 26 -19.01 -1.96 10.85
CA TYR A 26 -17.74 -1.25 11.01
C TYR A 26 -16.55 -2.23 11.09
N MET A 27 -16.68 -3.30 11.87
CA MET A 27 -15.61 -4.29 12.04
C MET A 27 -15.32 -5.03 10.72
N THR A 28 -16.35 -5.43 9.98
CA THR A 28 -16.17 -6.07 8.67
C THR A 28 -15.54 -5.12 7.66
N LEU A 29 -16.03 -3.88 7.55
CA LEU A 29 -15.47 -2.90 6.61
C LEU A 29 -14.01 -2.56 6.91
N LEU A 30 -13.67 -2.35 8.18
CA LEU A 30 -12.29 -2.09 8.60
C LEU A 30 -11.38 -3.30 8.31
N ASN A 31 -11.86 -4.52 8.52
CA ASN A 31 -11.13 -5.73 8.15
C ASN A 31 -10.92 -5.84 6.63
N THR A 32 -11.93 -5.52 5.82
CA THR A 32 -11.79 -5.49 4.36
C THR A 32 -10.75 -4.47 3.93
N LEU A 33 -10.79 -3.25 4.50
CA LEU A 33 -9.81 -2.21 4.21
C LEU A 33 -8.38 -2.62 4.62
N SER A 34 -8.21 -3.27 5.77
CA SER A 34 -6.91 -3.78 6.20
C SER A 34 -6.37 -4.90 5.31
N ASN A 35 -7.22 -5.85 4.91
CA ASN A 35 -6.81 -6.93 4.00
C ASN A 35 -6.48 -6.41 2.60
N LEU A 36 -7.23 -5.42 2.10
CA LEU A 36 -6.92 -4.77 0.84
C LEU A 36 -5.59 -4.00 0.96
N GLY A 37 -5.45 -3.19 2.01
CA GLY A 37 -4.29 -2.35 2.31
C GLY A 37 -2.97 -3.11 2.40
N GLY A 38 -3.00 -4.38 2.84
CA GLY A 38 -1.81 -5.23 2.92
C GLY A 38 -1.36 -5.85 1.60
N ASN A 39 -2.28 -6.06 0.65
CA ASN A 39 -2.00 -6.83 -0.57
C ASN A 39 -1.82 -5.97 -1.82
N TRP A 40 -2.56 -4.87 -1.97
CA TRP A 40 -2.46 -4.01 -3.15
C TRP A 40 -1.07 -3.38 -3.43
N PRO A 41 -0.20 -3.07 -2.42
CA PRO A 41 1.03 -2.35 -2.72
C PRO A 41 2.03 -3.20 -3.51
N THR A 42 2.00 -4.53 -3.35
CA THR A 42 2.93 -5.43 -4.05
C THR A 42 2.72 -5.38 -5.56
N THR A 43 1.47 -5.36 -6.01
CA THR A 43 1.14 -5.22 -7.43
C THR A 43 1.59 -3.87 -7.99
N VAL A 44 1.40 -2.79 -7.22
CA VAL A 44 1.80 -1.43 -7.64
C VAL A 44 3.33 -1.31 -7.74
N VAL A 45 4.06 -1.82 -6.75
CA VAL A 45 5.53 -1.88 -6.71
C VAL A 45 6.07 -2.64 -7.92
N LEU A 46 5.58 -3.86 -8.17
CA LEU A 46 6.03 -4.65 -9.31
C LEU A 46 5.80 -3.96 -10.65
N TRP A 47 4.62 -3.35 -10.81
CA TRP A 47 4.32 -2.56 -12.00
C TRP A 47 5.24 -1.34 -12.14
N MET A 48 5.59 -0.70 -11.04
CA MET A 48 6.50 0.45 -11.02
C MET A 48 7.92 0.04 -11.42
N VAL A 49 8.46 -1.08 -10.91
CA VAL A 49 9.78 -1.62 -11.32
C VAL A 49 9.83 -1.77 -12.84
N ASP A 50 8.80 -2.34 -13.45
CA ASP A 50 8.78 -2.60 -14.88
C ASP A 50 8.82 -1.32 -15.70
N VAL A 51 8.11 -0.27 -15.26
CA VAL A 51 8.11 1.06 -15.90
C VAL A 51 9.44 1.80 -15.69
N LEU A 52 10.07 1.63 -14.53
CA LEU A 52 11.34 2.30 -14.20
C LEU A 52 12.57 1.61 -14.78
N THR A 53 12.45 0.36 -15.22
CA THR A 53 13.59 -0.41 -15.72
C THR A 53 13.89 -0.06 -17.17
N TRP A 54 15.06 0.52 -17.42
CA TRP A 54 15.55 0.79 -18.76
C TRP A 54 16.36 -0.37 -19.30
N ARG A 55 15.96 -0.83 -20.48
CA ARG A 55 16.60 -1.92 -21.22
C ARG A 55 16.83 -1.42 -22.63
N SER A 56 17.88 -1.92 -23.28
CA SER A 56 18.17 -1.57 -24.67
C SER A 56 18.62 -2.81 -25.43
N CYS A 57 18.41 -2.83 -26.74
CA CYS A 57 18.96 -3.86 -27.62
C CYS A 57 20.41 -3.54 -28.02
N THR A 58 21.31 -4.52 -28.03
CA THR A 58 22.72 -4.32 -28.46
C THR A 58 22.86 -3.74 -29.87
N ASN A 59 21.96 -4.11 -30.78
CA ASN A 59 22.03 -3.71 -32.19
C ASN A 59 21.19 -2.47 -32.52
N ASN A 60 20.33 -2.02 -31.60
CA ASN A 60 19.48 -0.84 -31.81
C ASN A 60 19.12 -0.19 -30.46
N GLU A 61 19.69 0.99 -30.20
CA GLU A 61 19.43 1.75 -28.97
C GLU A 61 18.02 2.36 -28.90
N GLN A 62 17.24 2.34 -30.00
CA GLN A 62 15.85 2.78 -30.01
C GLN A 62 14.86 1.69 -29.61
N ASN A 63 15.32 0.44 -29.45
CA ASN A 63 14.48 -0.68 -29.05
C ASN A 63 14.72 -1.00 -27.57
N ASP A 64 13.72 -0.68 -26.75
CA ASP A 64 13.80 -0.78 -25.30
C ASP A 64 13.46 -2.17 -24.74
N CYS A 65 13.24 -3.18 -25.60
CA CYS A 65 12.95 -4.56 -25.20
C CYS A 65 11.86 -4.71 -24.11
N ALA A 66 10.90 -3.79 -24.02
CA ALA A 66 9.91 -3.73 -22.96
C ALA A 66 8.81 -4.79 -23.15
N GLY A 67 8.40 -5.02 -24.39
CA GLY A 67 7.43 -6.04 -24.79
C GLY A 67 8.06 -7.25 -25.48
N SER A 68 7.28 -8.33 -25.62
CA SER A 68 7.69 -9.54 -26.35
C SER A 68 8.01 -9.26 -27.82
N VAL A 69 7.28 -8.36 -28.47
CA VAL A 69 7.49 -7.97 -29.88
C VAL A 69 8.85 -7.30 -30.08
N GLU A 70 9.22 -6.43 -29.15
CA GLU A 70 10.49 -5.69 -29.16
C GLU A 70 11.68 -6.62 -28.90
N GLN A 71 11.50 -7.58 -28.00
CA GLN A 71 12.48 -8.65 -27.74
C GLN A 71 12.65 -9.58 -28.95
N GLU A 72 11.56 -9.99 -29.60
CA GLU A 72 11.60 -10.79 -30.83
C GLU A 72 12.29 -10.03 -31.96
N ALA A 73 11.98 -8.74 -32.14
CA ALA A 73 12.66 -7.89 -33.12
C ALA A 73 14.17 -7.83 -32.83
N CYS A 74 14.57 -7.58 -31.58
CA CYS A 74 15.99 -7.52 -31.21
C CYS A 74 16.74 -8.85 -31.48
N THR A 75 16.13 -9.98 -31.11
CA THR A 75 16.73 -11.32 -31.26
C THR A 75 16.76 -11.79 -32.71
N THR A 76 15.77 -11.42 -33.53
CA THR A 76 15.73 -11.73 -34.97
C THR A 76 16.91 -11.10 -35.72
N PHE A 77 17.32 -9.90 -35.31
CA PHE A 77 18.53 -9.24 -35.85
C PHE A 77 19.84 -9.68 -35.15
N GLY A 78 19.83 -10.80 -34.40
CA GLY A 78 21.01 -11.32 -33.70
C GLY A 78 21.46 -10.49 -32.49
N GLY A 79 20.62 -9.55 -32.03
CA GLY A 79 20.88 -8.72 -30.85
C GLY A 79 20.49 -9.43 -29.56
N LYS A 80 21.00 -8.92 -28.43
CA LYS A 80 20.59 -9.35 -27.08
C LYS A 80 20.00 -8.14 -26.34
N CYS A 81 18.92 -8.36 -25.61
CA CYS A 81 18.38 -7.35 -24.71
C CYS A 81 19.26 -7.27 -23.47
N ARG A 82 19.82 -6.09 -23.21
CA ARG A 82 20.61 -5.79 -22.01
C ARG A 82 19.84 -4.82 -21.13
N ILE A 83 19.96 -5.00 -19.82
CA ILE A 83 19.42 -4.06 -18.83
C ILE A 83 20.50 -3.04 -18.56
N ASP A 84 20.24 -1.78 -18.89
CA ASP A 84 21.20 -0.68 -18.67
C ASP A 84 21.03 -0.08 -17.28
N VAL A 85 19.78 0.09 -16.84
CA VAL A 85 19.45 0.60 -15.51
C VAL A 85 18.32 -0.24 -14.92
N ASP A 86 18.62 -0.88 -13.79
CA ASP A 86 17.64 -1.69 -13.06
C ASP A 86 16.72 -0.80 -12.23
N GLY A 87 15.43 -0.82 -12.56
CA GLY A 87 14.40 -0.02 -11.89
C GLY A 87 14.29 -0.35 -10.40
N TYR A 88 14.69 -1.55 -9.97
CA TYR A 88 14.67 -1.98 -8.57
C TYR A 88 15.46 -1.03 -7.65
N TYR A 89 16.65 -0.59 -8.05
CA TYR A 89 17.47 0.29 -7.20
C TYR A 89 16.90 1.70 -7.10
N ILE A 90 16.35 2.21 -8.21
CA ILE A 90 15.67 3.51 -8.23
C ILE A 90 14.44 3.45 -7.35
N GLU A 91 13.66 2.37 -7.49
CA GLU A 91 12.45 2.13 -6.70
C GLU A 91 12.74 2.04 -5.21
N ILE A 92 13.78 1.32 -4.79
CA ILE A 92 14.17 1.28 -3.36
C ILE A 92 14.36 2.70 -2.82
N GLY A 93 15.05 3.56 -3.58
CA GLY A 93 15.26 4.96 -3.20
C GLY A 93 13.96 5.73 -3.07
N VAL A 94 13.06 5.61 -4.05
CA VAL A 94 11.74 6.27 -4.05
C VAL A 94 10.88 5.78 -2.88
N CYS A 95 10.79 4.47 -2.67
CA CYS A 95 10.03 3.84 -1.61
C CYS A 95 10.55 4.23 -0.21
N LEU A 96 11.87 4.40 -0.05
CA LEU A 96 12.46 4.90 1.20
C LEU A 96 12.03 6.33 1.49
N VAL A 97 12.16 7.23 0.52
CA VAL A 97 11.78 8.65 0.69
C VAL A 97 10.28 8.75 0.98
N TYR A 98 9.44 8.04 0.21
CA TYR A 98 8.01 7.98 0.44
C TYR A 98 7.67 7.44 1.84
N GLY A 99 8.32 6.36 2.27
CA GLY A 99 8.14 5.78 3.60
C GLY A 99 8.47 6.73 4.74
N ILE A 100 9.55 7.52 4.61
CA ILE A 100 9.92 8.54 5.61
C ILE A 100 8.87 9.65 5.68
N LEU A 101 8.43 10.17 4.54
CA LEU A 101 7.39 11.20 4.47
C LEU A 101 6.07 10.70 5.07
N TRP A 102 5.66 9.49 4.68
CA TRP A 102 4.47 8.83 5.21
C TRP A 102 4.56 8.61 6.72
N TYR A 103 5.70 8.15 7.24
CA TYR A 103 5.88 7.93 8.67
C TYR A 103 5.79 9.25 9.45
N ALA A 104 6.43 10.32 8.96
CA ALA A 104 6.40 11.63 9.61
C ALA A 104 4.96 12.18 9.69
N TRP A 105 4.22 12.12 8.58
CA TRP A 105 2.83 12.57 8.52
C TRP A 105 1.88 11.65 9.32
N GLY A 106 2.00 10.34 9.12
CA GLY A 106 1.16 9.32 9.73
C GLY A 106 1.29 9.28 11.24
N LYS A 107 2.49 9.47 11.80
CA LYS A 107 2.70 9.59 13.25
C LYS A 107 1.90 10.73 13.86
N HIS A 108 1.82 11.87 13.17
CA HIS A 108 1.01 13.00 13.63
C HIS A 108 -0.48 12.67 13.62
N GLN A 109 -0.97 12.09 12.52
CA GLN A 109 -2.38 11.71 12.37
C GLN A 109 -2.80 10.60 13.35
N ILE A 110 -1.99 9.56 13.52
CA ILE A 110 -2.30 8.45 14.44
C ILE A 110 -2.41 8.98 15.88
N ARG A 111 -1.49 9.85 16.30
CA ARG A 111 -1.56 10.46 17.65
C ARG A 111 -2.83 11.30 17.85
N TYR A 112 -3.24 12.03 16.81
CA TYR A 112 -4.49 12.77 16.82
C TYR A 112 -5.72 11.83 16.91
N LEU A 113 -5.76 10.78 16.08
CA LEU A 113 -6.84 9.78 16.11
C LEU A 113 -6.91 9.03 17.45
N GLN A 114 -5.77 8.76 18.09
CA GLN A 114 -5.69 8.12 19.40
C GLN A 114 -6.16 9.03 20.55
N SER A 115 -6.05 10.35 20.43
CA SER A 115 -6.49 11.29 21.47
C SER A 115 -7.97 11.66 21.38
N LEU A 116 -8.64 11.32 20.27
CA LEU A 116 -10.06 11.57 20.08
C LEU A 116 -10.93 10.71 21.02
N PRO A 117 -11.90 11.32 21.73
CA PRO A 117 -12.81 10.56 22.60
C PRO A 117 -13.72 9.65 21.78
N LEU A 118 -14.08 8.48 22.33
CA LEU A 118 -14.96 7.48 21.67
C LEU A 118 -16.29 8.06 21.15
N LYS A 119 -16.78 9.15 21.74
CA LYS A 119 -18.00 9.83 21.29
C LYS A 119 -17.87 10.42 19.87
N ALA A 120 -16.66 10.79 19.44
CA ALA A 120 -16.41 11.32 18.11
C ALA A 120 -16.44 10.24 17.01
N TRP A 121 -16.27 8.96 17.39
CA TRP A 121 -16.27 7.82 16.48
C TRP A 121 -17.65 7.18 16.30
N ARG A 122 -18.58 7.44 17.22
CA ARG A 122 -19.95 6.88 17.21
C ARG A 122 -20.87 7.75 16.37
N VAL A 123 -21.55 7.11 15.42
CA VAL A 123 -22.53 7.77 14.54
C VAL A 123 -23.89 7.84 15.22
N VAL A 124 -24.22 6.86 16.07
CA VAL A 124 -25.49 6.83 16.78
C VAL A 124 -25.34 7.50 18.13
N ARG A 125 -25.97 8.67 18.28
CA ARG A 125 -26.12 9.30 19.59
C ARG A 125 -27.03 8.39 20.42
N LEU A 126 -26.51 7.72 21.45
CA LEU A 126 -27.31 6.95 22.40
C LEU A 126 -28.48 7.86 22.86
N GLN A 127 -29.68 7.62 22.35
CA GLN A 127 -30.88 8.18 22.95
C GLN A 127 -30.90 7.61 24.36
N LYS A 128 -30.84 8.47 25.38
CA LYS A 128 -31.05 8.07 26.78
C LYS A 128 -32.31 7.21 26.80
N ALA A 129 -32.14 5.90 27.01
CA ALA A 129 -33.26 5.06 27.40
C ALA A 129 -33.81 5.66 28.69
N HIS A 130 -35.09 6.01 28.64
CA HIS A 130 -35.83 6.62 29.72
C HIS A 130 -35.67 5.76 30.98
N SER A 131 -35.19 6.37 32.06
CA SER A 131 -35.24 5.79 33.40
C SER A 131 -36.71 5.53 33.73
N SER A 132 -37.06 4.28 34.02
CA SER A 132 -38.22 3.91 34.83
C SER A 132 -37.80 2.77 35.73
#